data_AF-A0A7K9I473-F1
#
_entry.id   AF-A0A7K9I473-F1
#
_cell.length_a   1.000
_cell.length_b   1.000
_cell.length_c   1.000
_cell.angle_alpha   90.00
_cell.angle_beta   90.00
_cell.angle_gamma   90.00
#
_symmetry.space_group_name_H-M   'P 1'
#
loop_
_entity.id
_entity.type
_entity.pdbx_description
1 polymer ?
#
loop_
_entity_poly.entity_id
_entity_poly.type
_entity_poly.pdbx_seq_one_letter_code
_entity_poly.pdbx_strand_id
1 'polypeptide(L)'
;APVSFCEEGEESEGCKSLIELFVNRLDSVESVLPYEYDAFDFCQDTEEKRPSENLGQVLFGERIASSPYKFTFKKQEKCKKVCTRSYDPGNSADKSKLAFLKKGMQLNYQHHWIIDNMPVTWCYDVEDGQKYCNPGFPVGCFVTPDGRVKDACVINSEFNKKNTFYLFNHVDITIMYHSGKDENWPGARLVMARLRPQSYKHTDENNLSCEGPPMEIPGEFTNKLNLIYTYSVTFEEKNNIKWASRWDYILESMPHTNIQWFSIMNSLVIVLFLSGMVAMIILRTLHKDIARYNQIDSSEDAQEEFGWKLVHGDVFRPPRKGMLLSVFLGQGTQIFIMTFITL
;
A
#
# COMPACT_ATOMS: atom_id res chain seq x y z
N ALA A 1 -6.33 19.03 -5.53
CA ALA A 1 -5.70 20.37 -5.55
C ALA A 1 -4.89 20.53 -4.27
N PRO A 2 -3.79 21.29 -4.24
CA PRO A 2 -3.07 21.58 -3.00
C PRO A 2 -4.00 22.25 -2.00
N VAL A 3 -4.15 21.69 -0.81
CA VAL A 3 -4.95 22.28 0.27
C VAL A 3 -4.02 23.17 1.09
N SER A 4 -4.46 24.40 1.34
CA SER A 4 -3.77 25.31 2.25
C SER A 4 -4.55 25.38 3.57
N PHE A 5 -3.82 25.53 4.66
CA PHE A 5 -4.36 25.54 6.01
C PHE A 5 -4.11 26.88 6.71
N CYS A 6 -5.15 27.38 7.38
CA CYS A 6 -5.16 28.68 8.07
C CYS A 6 -5.67 28.49 9.51
N GLU A 7 -5.43 29.49 10.36
CA GLU A 7 -5.93 29.45 11.74
C GLU A 7 -7.46 29.54 11.79
N GLU A 8 -8.03 29.02 12.88
CA GLU A 8 -9.48 29.06 13.13
C GLU A 8 -9.93 30.54 13.20
N GLY A 9 -10.75 30.97 12.24
CA GLY A 9 -11.20 32.36 12.10
C GLY A 9 -10.63 33.11 10.88
N GLU A 10 -9.61 32.57 10.21
CA GLU A 10 -9.02 33.12 8.97
C GLU A 10 -9.39 32.27 7.73
N GLU A 11 -10.52 31.58 7.78
CA GLU A 11 -10.97 30.69 6.71
C GLU A 11 -11.33 31.48 5.43
N SER A 12 -10.92 30.94 4.29
CA SER A 12 -11.26 31.46 2.96
C SER A 12 -11.55 30.31 2.01
N GLU A 13 -12.12 30.56 0.83
CA GLU A 13 -12.42 29.51 -0.16
C GLU A 13 -11.19 28.66 -0.55
N GLY A 14 -9.97 29.19 -0.36
CA GLY A 14 -8.71 28.49 -0.61
C GLY A 14 -7.96 27.99 0.62
N CYS A 15 -8.48 28.23 1.83
CA CYS A 15 -7.78 27.91 3.08
C CYS A 15 -8.70 27.35 4.16
N LYS A 16 -8.41 26.13 4.62
CA LYS A 16 -9.22 25.40 5.61
C LYS A 16 -8.55 25.41 6.98
N SER A 17 -9.32 25.50 8.07
CA SER A 17 -8.76 25.37 9.43
C SER A 17 -8.73 23.91 9.92
N LEU A 18 -9.73 23.12 9.53
CA LEU A 18 -9.89 21.73 9.93
C LEU A 18 -8.99 20.82 9.09
N ILE A 19 -8.22 19.96 9.75
CA ILE A 19 -7.44 18.91 9.11
C ILE A 19 -8.20 17.59 9.28
N GLU A 20 -8.60 16.99 8.16
CA GLU A 20 -9.24 15.68 8.14
C GLU A 20 -8.19 14.57 8.10
N LEU A 21 -8.32 13.60 9.00
CA LEU A 21 -7.52 12.38 9.03
C LEU A 21 -8.35 11.23 8.50
N PHE A 22 -7.82 10.52 7.50
CA PHE A 22 -8.43 9.35 6.92
C PHE A 22 -7.69 8.08 7.34
N VAL A 23 -8.44 7.00 7.49
CA VAL A 23 -7.93 5.66 7.76
C VAL A 23 -8.12 4.79 6.53
N ASN A 24 -7.15 3.92 6.25
CA ASN A 24 -7.26 2.88 5.24
C ASN A 24 -7.32 1.51 5.92
N ARG A 25 -7.47 0.45 5.11
CA ARG A 25 -7.39 -0.95 5.56
C ARG A 25 -6.09 -1.22 6.33
N LEU A 26 -6.15 -2.17 7.25
CA LEU A 26 -5.01 -2.73 7.95
C LEU A 26 -4.50 -3.95 7.20
N ASP A 27 -3.18 -4.07 7.10
CA ASP A 27 -2.48 -5.22 6.56
C ASP A 27 -1.39 -5.70 7.53
N SER A 28 -0.76 -6.82 7.21
CA SER A 28 0.22 -7.49 8.05
C SER A 28 1.27 -8.13 7.16
N VAL A 29 2.53 -8.13 7.62
CA VAL A 29 3.61 -8.87 6.95
C VAL A 29 3.49 -10.39 7.18
N GLU A 30 2.84 -10.79 8.28
CA GLU A 30 2.65 -12.18 8.70
C GLU A 30 1.37 -12.80 8.10
N SER A 31 0.42 -11.98 7.62
CA SER A 31 -0.85 -12.45 7.08
C SER A 31 -1.18 -11.85 5.72
N VAL A 32 -1.66 -12.70 4.81
CA VAL A 32 -2.04 -12.31 3.45
C VAL A 32 -3.39 -11.55 3.41
N LEU A 33 -4.20 -11.64 4.46
CA LEU A 33 -5.54 -11.06 4.48
C LEU A 33 -5.54 -9.65 5.08
N PRO A 34 -5.80 -8.60 4.30
CA PRO A 34 -6.06 -7.28 4.84
C PRO A 34 -7.48 -7.22 5.45
N TYR A 35 -7.66 -6.38 6.45
CA TYR A 35 -8.95 -6.11 7.07
C TYR A 35 -9.28 -4.62 6.96
N GLU A 36 -10.55 -4.30 6.74
CA GLU A 36 -11.01 -2.92 6.82
C GLU A 36 -10.88 -2.39 8.26
N TYR A 37 -10.77 -1.07 8.41
CA TYR A 37 -10.66 -0.44 9.73
C TYR A 37 -11.83 -0.80 10.64
N ASP A 38 -13.03 -0.92 10.08
CA ASP A 38 -14.28 -1.21 10.78
C ASP A 38 -14.45 -2.68 11.18
N ALA A 39 -13.62 -3.58 10.66
CA ALA A 39 -13.61 -4.98 11.09
C ALA A 39 -13.08 -5.12 12.52
N PHE A 40 -12.24 -4.18 12.95
CA PHE A 40 -11.78 -4.07 14.33
C PHE A 40 -12.70 -3.14 15.12
N ASP A 41 -12.81 -3.38 16.43
CA ASP A 41 -13.67 -2.60 17.33
C ASP A 41 -13.02 -1.25 17.74
N PHE A 42 -12.39 -0.55 16.78
CA PHE A 42 -11.76 0.75 16.99
C PHE A 42 -12.81 1.88 17.08
N CYS A 43 -12.36 3.10 17.38
CA CYS A 43 -13.22 4.29 17.36
C CYS A 43 -13.58 4.64 15.90
N GLN A 44 -14.87 4.75 15.61
CA GLN A 44 -15.38 5.17 14.30
C GLN A 44 -15.91 6.60 14.36
N ASP A 45 -15.87 7.30 13.23
CA ASP A 45 -16.55 8.60 13.12
C ASP A 45 -18.08 8.39 13.07
N THR A 46 -18.81 9.39 13.54
CA THR A 46 -20.30 9.36 13.56
C THR A 46 -20.89 9.57 12.17
N GLU A 47 -20.20 10.33 11.32
CA GLU A 47 -20.53 10.51 9.91
C GLU A 47 -19.45 9.84 9.06
N GLU A 48 -19.75 8.66 8.55
CA GLU A 48 -18.81 7.93 7.68
C GLU A 48 -18.72 8.63 6.32
N LYS A 49 -17.72 9.49 6.17
CA LYS A 49 -17.39 10.11 4.88
C LYS A 49 -16.34 9.25 4.19
N ARG A 50 -16.69 8.70 3.03
CA ARG A 50 -15.75 8.04 2.11
C ARG A 50 -15.42 9.01 0.98
N PRO A 51 -14.17 9.49 0.86
CA PRO A 51 -13.77 10.33 -0.27
C PRO A 51 -13.93 9.56 -1.59
N SER A 52 -14.14 10.26 -2.70
CA SER A 52 -14.26 9.63 -4.01
C SER A 52 -12.97 8.91 -4.38
N GLU A 53 -13.01 7.59 -4.48
CA GLU A 53 -11.87 6.75 -4.86
C GLU A 53 -11.49 7.00 -6.33
N ASN A 54 -10.19 7.13 -6.61
CA ASN A 54 -9.71 7.15 -7.98
C ASN A 54 -9.60 5.71 -8.54
N LEU A 55 -9.52 5.55 -9.86
CA LEU A 55 -9.49 4.23 -10.51
C LEU A 55 -8.36 3.32 -9.99
N GLY A 56 -7.19 3.88 -9.68
CA GLY A 56 -6.09 3.14 -9.09
C GLY A 56 -6.42 2.60 -7.70
N GLN A 57 -7.04 3.42 -6.86
CA GLN A 57 -7.47 3.04 -5.51
C GLN A 57 -8.49 1.91 -5.53
N VAL A 58 -9.42 1.96 -6.48
CA VAL A 58 -10.39 0.87 -6.71
C VAL A 58 -9.68 -0.42 -7.13
N LEU A 59 -8.73 -0.35 -8.08
CA LEU A 59 -7.99 -1.51 -8.56
C LEU A 59 -7.09 -2.14 -7.49
N PHE A 60 -6.50 -1.33 -6.60
CA PHE A 60 -5.70 -1.81 -5.47
C PHE A 60 -6.54 -2.18 -4.23
N GLY A 61 -7.87 -1.98 -4.30
CA GLY A 61 -8.81 -2.28 -3.23
C GLY A 61 -8.60 -1.44 -1.98
N GLU A 62 -8.18 -0.19 -2.13
CA GLU A 62 -8.14 0.76 -1.01
C GLU A 62 -9.55 1.05 -0.53
N ARG A 63 -9.70 1.17 0.79
CA ARG A 63 -10.97 1.47 1.46
C ARG A 63 -10.72 2.57 2.46
N ILE A 64 -10.78 3.81 1.98
CA ILE A 64 -10.49 4.99 2.77
C ILE A 64 -11.77 5.46 3.46
N ALA A 65 -11.71 5.63 4.77
CA ALA A 65 -12.81 6.12 5.59
C ALA A 65 -12.38 7.31 6.46
N SER A 66 -13.33 8.17 6.81
CA SER A 66 -13.12 9.24 7.78
C SER A 66 -12.82 8.67 9.16
N SER A 67 -11.86 9.27 9.85
CA SER A 67 -11.52 8.90 11.23
C SER A 67 -12.20 9.84 12.24
N PRO A 68 -12.39 9.40 13.49
CA PRO A 68 -12.89 10.29 14.55
C PRO A 68 -11.85 11.31 15.04
N TYR A 69 -10.62 11.30 14.52
CA TYR A 69 -9.56 12.22 14.91
C TYR A 69 -9.70 13.53 14.14
N LYS A 70 -10.20 14.56 14.83
CA LYS A 70 -10.44 15.90 14.26
C LYS A 70 -9.66 16.93 15.04
N PHE A 71 -8.71 17.57 14.37
CA PHE A 71 -7.87 18.61 14.95
C PHE A 71 -7.76 19.82 14.03
N THR A 72 -7.58 20.99 14.64
CA THR A 72 -7.56 22.30 13.97
C THR A 72 -6.11 22.75 13.80
N PHE A 73 -5.79 23.36 12.66
CA PHE A 73 -4.45 23.83 12.35
C PHE A 73 -3.91 24.79 13.43
N LYS A 74 -2.65 24.58 13.84
CA LYS A 74 -1.93 25.31 14.94
C LYS A 74 -2.54 25.22 16.34
N LYS A 75 -3.63 24.48 16.53
CA LYS A 75 -4.19 24.23 17.86
C LYS A 75 -3.56 22.99 18.47
N GLN A 76 -2.61 23.19 19.38
CA GLN A 76 -2.00 22.07 20.10
C GLN A 76 -2.97 21.49 21.11
N GLU A 77 -3.23 20.20 21.01
CA GLU A 77 -4.09 19.45 21.93
C GLU A 77 -3.27 18.32 22.53
N LYS A 78 -3.35 18.13 23.85
CA LYS A 78 -2.66 17.05 24.55
C LYS A 78 -3.69 16.13 25.18
N CYS A 79 -3.51 14.83 24.99
CA CYS A 79 -4.29 13.78 25.64
C CYS A 79 -5.82 13.90 25.44
N LYS A 80 -6.27 14.29 24.25
CA LYS A 80 -7.70 14.42 23.94
C LYS A 80 -8.34 13.04 23.77
N LYS A 81 -9.47 12.82 24.43
CA LYS A 81 -10.28 11.59 24.34
C LYS A 81 -10.95 11.47 22.98
N VAL A 82 -10.89 10.29 22.38
CA VAL A 82 -11.61 9.94 21.15
C VAL A 82 -12.85 9.13 21.49
N CYS A 83 -12.65 7.94 22.04
CA CYS A 83 -13.74 7.07 22.49
C CYS A 83 -13.26 6.10 23.59
N THR A 84 -14.23 5.50 24.29
CA THR A 84 -13.99 4.40 25.24
C THR A 84 -14.62 3.12 24.69
N ARG A 85 -13.88 2.02 24.69
CA ARG A 85 -14.37 0.68 24.38
C ARG A 85 -14.29 -0.20 25.62
N SER A 86 -15.40 -0.81 26.00
CA SER A 86 -15.49 -1.65 27.20
C SER A 86 -15.76 -3.09 26.80
N TYR A 87 -15.01 -4.03 27.38
CA TYR A 87 -15.14 -5.47 27.13
C TYR A 87 -15.48 -6.19 28.44
N ASP A 88 -16.61 -6.89 28.45
CA ASP A 88 -17.06 -7.69 29.60
C ASP A 88 -16.75 -9.18 29.38
N PRO A 89 -16.07 -9.89 30.32
CA PRO A 89 -15.84 -11.32 30.21
C PRO A 89 -17.12 -12.17 30.21
N GLY A 90 -18.23 -11.65 30.71
CA GLY A 90 -19.52 -12.35 30.69
C GLY A 90 -20.18 -12.38 29.30
N ASN A 91 -19.80 -11.48 28.38
CA ASN A 91 -20.42 -11.36 27.07
C ASN A 91 -19.58 -12.05 25.98
N SER A 92 -20.20 -13.02 25.28
CA SER A 92 -19.53 -13.77 24.20
C SER A 92 -19.10 -12.88 23.02
N ALA A 93 -19.88 -11.83 22.71
CA ALA A 93 -19.56 -10.91 21.62
C ALA A 93 -18.33 -10.03 21.94
N ASP A 94 -18.22 -9.55 23.17
CA ASP A 94 -17.06 -8.74 23.58
C ASP A 94 -15.79 -9.60 23.67
N LYS A 95 -15.95 -10.86 24.05
CA LYS A 95 -14.87 -11.85 24.05
C LYS A 95 -14.34 -12.12 22.64
N SER A 96 -15.21 -12.26 21.64
CA SER A 96 -14.77 -12.46 20.26
C SER A 96 -14.10 -11.22 19.67
N LYS A 97 -14.64 -10.02 19.93
CA LYS A 97 -14.02 -8.74 19.53
C LYS A 97 -12.63 -8.56 20.13
N LEU A 98 -12.48 -8.79 21.44
CA LEU A 98 -11.18 -8.69 22.10
C LEU A 98 -10.20 -9.76 21.60
N ALA A 99 -10.66 -10.98 21.34
CA ALA A 99 -9.83 -12.03 20.76
C ALA A 99 -9.37 -11.66 19.33
N PHE A 100 -10.23 -11.01 18.54
CA PHE A 100 -9.87 -10.52 17.21
C PHE A 100 -8.82 -9.40 17.30
N LEU A 101 -8.97 -8.46 18.23
CA LEU A 101 -7.96 -7.42 18.50
C LEU A 101 -6.62 -8.02 18.93
N LYS A 102 -6.64 -9.02 19.83
CA LYS A 102 -5.44 -9.77 20.25
C LYS A 102 -4.77 -10.45 19.05
N LYS A 103 -5.53 -11.11 18.20
CA LYS A 103 -5.01 -11.72 16.97
C LYS A 103 -4.38 -10.69 16.04
N GLY A 104 -4.98 -9.50 15.93
CA GLY A 104 -4.41 -8.35 15.21
C GLY A 104 -3.02 -7.97 15.71
N MET A 105 -2.84 -7.90 17.03
CA MET A 105 -1.54 -7.63 17.66
C MET A 105 -0.55 -8.78 17.47
N GLN A 106 -0.98 -10.05 17.54
CA GLN A 106 -0.09 -11.20 17.33
C GLN A 106 0.47 -11.27 15.91
N LEU A 107 -0.35 -10.89 14.93
CA LEU A 107 0.01 -10.89 13.52
C LEU A 107 0.61 -9.55 13.09
N ASN A 108 0.94 -8.64 14.01
CA ASN A 108 1.57 -7.35 13.71
C ASN A 108 0.80 -6.55 12.62
N TYR A 109 -0.53 -6.47 12.73
CA TYR A 109 -1.33 -5.65 11.83
C TYR A 109 -1.00 -4.16 12.00
N GLN A 110 -0.94 -3.44 10.89
CA GLN A 110 -0.53 -2.04 10.84
C GLN A 110 -1.67 -1.12 10.36
N HIS A 111 -1.81 0.00 11.05
CA HIS A 111 -2.64 1.12 10.65
C HIS A 111 -1.98 1.94 9.55
N HIS A 112 -2.76 2.25 8.53
CA HIS A 112 -2.39 3.14 7.43
C HIS A 112 -3.26 4.40 7.48
N TRP A 113 -2.68 5.49 7.97
CA TRP A 113 -3.38 6.77 8.13
C TRP A 113 -2.92 7.77 7.08
N ILE A 114 -3.83 8.63 6.65
CA ILE A 114 -3.61 9.58 5.55
C ILE A 114 -4.08 10.97 6.00
N ILE A 115 -3.20 11.97 5.86
CA ILE A 115 -3.48 13.38 6.14
C ILE A 115 -3.05 14.20 4.92
N ASP A 116 -3.92 15.05 4.39
CA ASP A 116 -3.66 15.85 3.16
C ASP A 116 -3.07 15.00 2.01
N ASN A 117 -3.65 13.82 1.83
CA ASN A 117 -3.25 12.85 0.82
C ASN A 117 -1.81 12.32 0.98
N MET A 118 -1.18 12.49 2.15
CA MET A 118 0.13 11.93 2.50
C MET A 118 -0.02 10.84 3.58
N PRO A 119 0.71 9.72 3.48
CA PRO A 119 0.75 8.73 4.55
C PRO A 119 1.43 9.31 5.79
N VAL A 120 0.84 9.00 6.94
CA VAL A 120 1.43 9.27 8.25
C VAL A 120 2.51 8.24 8.50
N THR A 121 3.73 8.71 8.80
CA THR A 121 4.86 7.81 9.05
C THR A 121 5.16 7.64 10.52
N TRP A 122 5.55 6.44 10.89
CA TRP A 122 6.10 6.14 12.20
C TRP A 122 7.58 5.87 12.08
N CYS A 123 8.37 6.67 12.80
CA CYS A 123 9.82 6.50 12.84
C CYS A 123 10.28 5.99 14.20
N TYR A 124 11.17 5.02 14.19
CA TYR A 124 11.81 4.45 15.37
C TYR A 124 13.30 4.28 15.14
N ASP A 125 14.06 4.41 16.22
CA ASP A 125 15.50 4.25 16.20
C ASP A 125 15.82 2.76 16.43
N VAL A 126 16.69 2.21 15.60
CA VAL A 126 17.18 0.82 15.70
C VAL A 126 18.52 0.84 16.45
N GLU A 127 18.89 -0.28 17.09
CA GLU A 127 20.12 -0.42 17.89
C GLU A 127 21.40 0.04 17.16
N ASP A 128 21.42 -0.02 15.82
CA ASP A 128 22.54 0.43 14.97
C ASP A 128 22.63 1.97 14.80
N GLY A 129 21.82 2.74 15.55
CA GLY A 129 21.75 4.20 15.47
C GLY A 129 21.08 4.74 14.20
N GLN A 130 20.60 3.86 13.33
CA GLN A 130 19.83 4.21 12.14
C GLN A 130 18.37 4.40 12.48
N LYS A 131 17.78 5.46 11.91
CA LYS A 131 16.36 5.79 12.05
C LYS A 131 15.58 5.20 10.89
N TYR A 132 14.67 4.27 11.20
CA TYR A 132 13.77 3.68 10.22
C TYR A 132 12.39 4.34 10.33
N CYS A 133 11.78 4.64 9.19
CA CYS A 133 10.44 5.21 9.12
C CYS A 133 9.58 4.30 8.26
N ASN A 134 8.42 3.87 8.77
CA ASN A 134 7.47 3.07 8.00
C ASN A 134 6.21 3.91 7.72
N PRO A 135 5.57 3.78 6.53
CA PRO A 135 4.32 4.45 6.18
C PRO A 135 3.09 3.80 6.83
N GLY A 136 3.22 3.40 8.09
CA GLY A 136 2.20 2.73 8.88
C GLY A 136 2.73 2.44 10.28
N PHE A 137 1.83 2.16 11.22
CA PHE A 137 2.20 1.85 12.59
C PHE A 137 1.37 0.69 13.14
N PRO A 138 1.93 -0.19 13.96
CA PRO A 138 1.24 -1.39 14.42
C PRO A 138 0.11 -1.05 15.40
N VAL A 139 -0.92 -1.88 15.42
CA VAL A 139 -2.06 -1.78 16.37
C VAL A 139 -1.57 -1.87 17.82
N GLY A 140 -0.53 -2.67 18.05
CA GLY A 140 0.05 -2.91 19.35
C GLY A 140 1.19 -3.90 19.24
N CYS A 141 1.59 -4.46 20.37
CA CYS A 141 2.70 -5.38 20.44
C CYS A 141 2.38 -6.54 21.40
N PHE A 142 2.94 -7.73 21.13
CA PHE A 142 2.72 -8.92 21.93
C PHE A 142 4.05 -9.50 22.41
N VAL A 143 4.18 -9.70 23.73
CA VAL A 143 5.34 -10.37 24.32
C VAL A 143 5.02 -11.84 24.50
N THR A 144 5.81 -12.71 23.88
CA THR A 144 5.57 -14.15 23.93
C THR A 144 5.66 -14.70 25.36
N PRO A 145 5.06 -15.87 25.64
CA PRO A 145 5.20 -16.54 26.94
C PRO A 145 6.68 -16.82 27.31
N ASP A 146 7.52 -17.05 26.31
CA ASP A 146 8.96 -17.25 26.46
C ASP A 146 9.72 -15.96 26.85
N GLY A 147 9.04 -14.81 26.89
CA GLY A 147 9.62 -13.51 27.21
C GLY A 147 10.45 -12.91 26.08
N ARG A 148 10.27 -13.39 24.84
CA ARG A 148 10.91 -12.77 23.67
C ARG A 148 10.08 -11.58 23.22
N VAL A 149 10.65 -10.39 23.33
CA VAL A 149 10.11 -9.19 22.71
C VAL A 149 10.34 -9.26 21.19
N LYS A 150 9.30 -8.98 20.41
CA LYS A 150 9.35 -8.90 18.95
C LYS A 150 8.67 -7.61 18.48
N ASP A 151 8.99 -7.21 17.25
CA ASP A 151 8.34 -6.10 16.54
C ASP A 151 8.38 -4.79 17.35
N ALA A 152 7.24 -4.11 17.46
CA ALA A 152 7.13 -2.83 18.17
C ALA A 152 7.41 -2.92 19.68
N CYS A 153 7.42 -4.12 20.28
CA CYS A 153 7.74 -4.26 21.71
C CYS A 153 9.22 -3.96 22.01
N VAL A 154 10.11 -3.96 21.01
CA VAL A 154 11.55 -3.66 21.20
C VAL A 154 11.78 -2.17 21.50
N ILE A 155 10.82 -1.32 21.13
CA ILE A 155 11.00 0.14 21.10
C ILE A 155 10.89 0.77 22.49
N ASN A 156 10.16 0.15 23.40
CA ASN A 156 10.06 0.60 24.79
C ASN A 156 10.37 -0.55 25.74
N SER A 157 11.35 -0.34 26.62
CA SER A 157 11.80 -1.31 27.62
C SER A 157 10.73 -1.64 28.68
N GLU A 158 9.70 -0.82 28.78
CA GLU A 158 8.53 -1.06 29.65
C GLU A 158 7.67 -2.24 29.16
N PHE A 159 7.73 -2.60 27.88
CA PHE A 159 6.96 -3.70 27.29
C PHE A 159 7.63 -5.07 27.51
N ASN A 160 7.85 -5.44 28.77
CA ASN A 160 8.65 -6.63 29.12
C ASN A 160 7.87 -7.76 29.82
N LYS A 161 6.61 -7.53 30.22
CA LYS A 161 5.83 -8.58 30.89
C LYS A 161 5.49 -9.73 29.96
N LYS A 162 5.77 -10.96 30.43
CA LYS A 162 5.54 -12.20 29.69
C LYS A 162 4.05 -12.43 29.41
N ASN A 163 3.75 -13.00 28.25
CA ASN A 163 2.38 -13.36 27.83
C ASN A 163 1.37 -12.20 27.96
N THR A 164 1.82 -10.99 27.64
CA THR A 164 1.03 -9.77 27.78
C THR A 164 0.97 -9.04 26.45
N PHE A 165 -0.21 -8.52 26.14
CA PHE A 165 -0.46 -7.68 24.98
C PHE A 165 -0.43 -6.21 25.41
N TYR A 166 0.23 -5.37 24.62
CA TYR A 166 0.25 -3.93 24.80
C TYR A 166 -0.46 -3.29 23.62
N LEU A 167 -1.58 -2.63 23.88
CA LEU A 167 -2.32 -1.91 22.85
C LEU A 167 -1.78 -0.48 22.76
N PHE A 168 -1.58 0.00 21.53
CA PHE A 168 -1.28 1.41 21.30
C PHE A 168 -2.57 2.22 21.21
N ASN A 169 -3.03 2.65 22.38
CA ASN A 169 -4.26 3.41 22.55
C ASN A 169 -4.04 4.93 22.54
N HIS A 170 -2.79 5.40 22.59
CA HIS A 170 -2.43 6.79 22.45
C HIS A 170 -1.56 7.01 21.21
N VAL A 171 -1.87 8.07 20.46
CA VAL A 171 -1.06 8.48 19.32
C VAL A 171 -0.63 9.94 19.48
N ASP A 172 0.68 10.17 19.41
CA ASP A 172 1.23 11.52 19.37
C ASP A 172 1.52 11.88 17.92
N ILE A 173 0.78 12.84 17.38
CA ILE A 173 0.82 13.25 15.99
C ILE A 173 1.60 14.55 15.90
N THR A 174 2.70 14.54 15.15
CA THR A 174 3.49 15.73 14.84
C THR A 174 3.32 16.10 13.39
N ILE A 175 2.71 17.25 13.15
CA ILE A 175 2.45 17.78 11.82
C ILE A 175 3.45 18.88 11.53
N MET A 176 4.27 18.68 10.51
CA MET A 176 5.20 19.68 10.04
C MET A 176 4.60 20.43 8.86
N TYR A 177 4.68 21.75 8.89
CA TYR A 177 4.12 22.61 7.86
C TYR A 177 5.12 23.65 7.39
N HIS A 178 4.96 24.05 6.14
CA HIS A 178 5.64 25.19 5.54
C HIS A 178 4.69 26.40 5.63
N SER A 179 5.12 27.48 6.27
CA SER A 179 4.23 28.62 6.55
C SER A 179 3.86 29.43 5.31
N GLY A 180 4.61 29.29 4.21
CA GLY A 180 4.29 29.92 2.93
C GLY A 180 4.56 31.42 2.87
N LYS A 181 5.11 32.02 3.94
CA LYS A 181 5.39 33.46 4.04
C LYS A 181 6.37 33.97 2.98
N ASP A 182 7.29 33.11 2.54
CA ASP A 182 8.30 33.42 1.53
C ASP A 182 7.88 32.97 0.11
N GLU A 183 6.65 32.47 -0.06
CA GLU A 183 6.16 31.81 -1.27
C GLU A 183 4.86 32.46 -1.78
N ASN A 184 4.52 32.21 -3.05
CA ASN A 184 3.43 32.91 -3.75
C ASN A 184 2.02 32.33 -3.48
N TRP A 185 1.82 31.56 -2.41
CA TRP A 185 0.52 30.95 -2.08
C TRP A 185 0.01 31.37 -0.70
N PRO A 186 -1.32 31.49 -0.51
CA PRO A 186 -1.90 31.85 0.77
C PRO A 186 -1.88 30.67 1.75
N GLY A 187 -1.56 30.96 3.01
CA GLY A 187 -1.64 30.00 4.12
C GLY A 187 -0.48 29.01 4.19
N ALA A 188 -0.58 28.11 5.16
CA ALA A 188 0.41 27.06 5.39
C ALA A 188 0.08 25.80 4.60
N ARG A 189 1.11 25.04 4.19
CA ARG A 189 0.92 23.72 3.58
C ARG A 189 1.62 22.66 4.40
N LEU A 190 0.96 21.51 4.56
CA LEU A 190 1.54 20.38 5.27
C LEU A 190 2.63 19.75 4.41
N VAL A 191 3.80 19.53 5.02
CA VAL A 191 4.95 18.92 4.33
C VAL A 191 5.26 17.52 4.84
N MET A 192 4.92 17.22 6.10
CA MET A 192 5.20 15.91 6.69
C MET A 192 4.24 15.66 7.86
N ALA A 193 3.79 14.42 7.99
CA ALA A 193 3.02 13.95 9.14
C ALA A 193 3.75 12.76 9.77
N ARG A 194 4.15 12.91 11.03
CA ARG A 194 4.76 11.85 11.82
C ARG A 194 3.85 11.46 12.97
N LEU A 195 3.90 10.19 13.35
CA LEU A 195 3.15 9.66 14.47
C LEU A 195 4.06 8.80 15.35
N ARG A 196 3.92 8.97 16.66
CA ARG A 196 4.52 8.10 17.66
C ARG A 196 3.42 7.35 18.42
N PRO A 197 3.33 6.02 18.26
CA PRO A 197 2.37 5.22 19.01
C PRO A 197 2.86 5.09 20.46
N GLN A 198 1.92 5.19 21.39
CA GLN A 198 2.15 5.05 22.82
C GLN A 198 1.04 4.21 23.45
N SER A 199 1.35 3.60 24.59
CA SER A 199 0.40 2.84 25.37
C SER A 199 0.27 3.50 26.74
N TYR A 200 -0.95 3.88 27.12
CA TYR A 200 -1.24 4.48 28.43
C TYR A 200 -2.45 3.82 29.07
N LYS A 201 -2.30 3.37 30.30
CA LYS A 201 -3.40 2.89 31.14
C LYS A 201 -4.09 4.09 31.79
N HIS A 202 -5.19 4.52 31.18
CA HIS A 202 -6.04 5.58 31.70
C HIS A 202 -6.93 5.04 32.83
N THR A 203 -6.78 5.58 34.04
CA THR A 203 -7.62 5.22 35.20
C THR A 203 -8.89 6.05 35.30
N ASP A 204 -8.82 7.32 34.86
CA ASP A 204 -9.90 8.29 35.00
C ASP A 204 -10.36 8.79 33.63
N GLU A 205 -11.67 8.72 33.37
CA GLU A 205 -12.23 9.16 32.09
C GLU A 205 -12.26 10.67 31.88
N ASN A 206 -12.18 11.45 32.98
CA ASN A 206 -12.35 12.91 32.98
C ASN A 206 -11.04 13.69 33.15
N ASN A 207 -9.96 13.05 33.61
CA ASN A 207 -8.66 13.69 33.78
C ASN A 207 -7.55 12.82 33.19
N LEU A 208 -7.41 12.90 31.87
CA LEU A 208 -6.46 12.10 31.11
C LEU A 208 -5.11 12.83 31.08
N SER A 209 -4.10 12.32 31.81
CA SER A 209 -2.77 12.93 31.85
C SER A 209 -1.78 12.35 30.83
N CYS A 210 -2.07 11.19 30.21
CA CYS A 210 -1.17 10.52 29.25
C CYS A 210 0.28 10.33 29.76
N GLU A 211 0.45 10.19 31.09
CA GLU A 211 1.73 9.96 31.75
C GLU A 211 1.71 8.66 32.59
N GLY A 212 0.77 7.76 32.29
CA GLY A 212 0.54 6.52 33.03
C GLY A 212 1.43 5.36 32.58
N PRO A 213 1.41 4.23 33.34
CA PRO A 213 2.03 2.99 32.89
C PRO A 213 1.33 2.47 31.62
N PRO A 214 1.97 1.56 30.86
CA PRO A 214 1.39 1.08 29.62
C PRO A 214 0.12 0.24 29.82
N MET A 215 -0.76 0.25 28.81
CA MET A 215 -2.01 -0.50 28.84
C MET A 215 -1.75 -1.97 28.54
N GLU A 216 -1.73 -2.76 29.60
CA GLU A 216 -1.52 -4.21 29.56
C GLU A 216 -2.83 -4.97 29.45
N ILE A 217 -2.90 -5.88 28.48
CA ILE A 217 -3.99 -6.81 28.30
C ILE A 217 -3.42 -8.22 28.49
N PRO A 218 -3.71 -8.90 29.61
CA PRO A 218 -3.23 -10.27 29.83
C PRO A 218 -3.84 -11.25 28.81
N GLY A 219 -3.13 -12.36 28.56
CA GLY A 219 -3.60 -13.42 27.66
C GLY A 219 -5.01 -13.91 27.99
N GLU A 220 -5.27 -14.15 29.28
CA GLU A 220 -6.60 -14.40 29.84
C GLU A 220 -7.11 -13.14 30.52
N PHE A 221 -8.31 -12.69 30.14
CA PHE A 221 -8.95 -11.54 30.79
C PHE A 221 -10.07 -12.03 31.71
N THR A 222 -9.93 -11.75 33.00
CA THR A 222 -10.88 -12.14 34.04
C THR A 222 -11.74 -10.98 34.52
N ASN A 223 -11.27 -9.75 34.28
CA ASN A 223 -11.93 -8.52 34.71
C ASN A 223 -12.46 -7.74 33.51
N LYS A 224 -13.43 -6.85 33.76
CA LYS A 224 -13.90 -5.87 32.76
C LYS A 224 -12.72 -4.99 32.34
N LEU A 225 -12.58 -4.80 31.03
CA LEU A 225 -11.48 -4.06 30.43
C LEU A 225 -12.04 -2.82 29.73
N ASN A 226 -11.62 -1.62 30.17
CA ASN A 226 -11.96 -0.37 29.51
C ASN A 226 -10.72 0.16 28.77
N LEU A 227 -10.84 0.30 27.46
CA LEU A 227 -9.83 0.84 26.56
C LEU A 227 -10.23 2.26 26.17
N ILE A 228 -9.46 3.25 26.64
CA ILE A 228 -9.68 4.65 26.30
C ILE A 228 -8.68 5.03 25.22
N TYR A 229 -9.17 5.45 24.06
CA TYR A 229 -8.34 5.93 22.96
C TYR A 229 -8.16 7.43 23.06
N THR A 230 -6.91 7.88 22.90
CA THR A 230 -6.53 9.28 23.07
C THR A 230 -5.53 9.70 22.00
N TYR A 231 -5.39 11.00 21.78
CA TYR A 231 -4.36 11.54 20.90
C TYR A 231 -3.80 12.85 21.41
N SER A 232 -2.60 13.19 20.94
CA SER A 232 -1.98 14.50 21.08
C SER A 232 -1.58 15.00 19.70
N VAL A 233 -1.67 16.31 19.47
CA VAL A 233 -1.29 16.95 18.22
C VAL A 233 -0.33 18.09 18.49
N THR A 234 0.81 18.04 17.82
CA THR A 234 1.84 19.07 17.83
C THR A 234 2.10 19.57 16.42
N PHE A 235 2.35 20.87 16.29
CA PHE A 235 2.64 21.52 15.01
C PHE A 235 4.04 22.10 15.04
N GLU A 236 4.84 21.78 14.03
CA GLU A 236 6.20 22.30 13.85
C GLU A 236 6.33 23.04 12.53
N GLU A 237 6.88 24.26 12.57
CA GLU A 237 7.18 25.02 11.36
C GLU A 237 8.52 24.57 10.76
N LYS A 238 8.50 24.16 9.48
CA LYS A 238 9.66 23.68 8.72
C LYS A 238 9.72 24.32 7.33
N ASN A 239 10.19 25.56 7.25
CA ASN A 239 10.30 26.29 5.97
C ASN A 239 11.49 25.83 5.10
N ASN A 240 12.42 25.05 5.63
CA ASN A 240 13.56 24.53 4.86
C ASN A 240 13.15 23.47 3.82
N ILE A 241 11.97 22.85 3.98
CA ILE A 241 11.47 21.79 3.10
C ILE A 241 10.49 22.41 2.12
N LYS A 242 10.80 22.36 0.83
CA LYS A 242 9.87 22.82 -0.20
C LYS A 242 8.64 21.91 -0.22
N TRP A 243 7.46 22.48 -0.43
CA TRP A 243 6.22 21.70 -0.53
C TRP A 243 6.28 20.65 -1.67
N ALA A 244 6.97 20.95 -2.76
CA ALA A 244 7.14 20.02 -3.89
C ALA A 244 7.93 18.74 -3.51
N SER A 245 8.87 18.82 -2.57
CA SER A 245 9.68 17.69 -2.07
C SER A 245 9.00 16.94 -0.92
N ARG A 246 7.70 17.18 -0.66
CA ARG A 246 6.99 16.55 0.47
C ARG A 246 6.91 15.02 0.38
N TRP A 247 7.16 14.42 -0.78
CA TRP A 247 7.18 12.97 -0.94
C TRP A 247 8.54 12.34 -0.65
N ASP A 248 9.61 13.14 -0.58
CA ASP A 248 10.99 12.63 -0.49
C ASP A 248 11.22 11.89 0.83
N TYR A 249 10.62 12.34 1.94
CA TYR A 249 10.74 11.65 3.23
C TYR A 249 10.12 10.26 3.24
N ILE A 250 9.14 9.98 2.37
CA ILE A 250 8.50 8.67 2.24
C ILE A 250 9.36 7.79 1.35
N LEU A 251 9.90 8.35 0.26
CA LEU A 251 10.76 7.61 -0.67
C LEU A 251 12.08 7.20 -0.02
N GLU A 252 12.66 8.06 0.81
CA GLU A 252 13.87 7.78 1.59
C GLU A 252 13.63 6.75 2.70
N SER A 253 12.38 6.65 3.17
CA SER A 253 11.97 5.69 4.20
C SER A 253 11.70 4.27 3.69
N MET A 254 11.51 4.11 2.37
CA MET A 254 11.40 2.79 1.80
C MET A 254 12.79 2.14 1.84
N PRO A 255 12.95 0.97 2.51
CA PRO A 255 14.21 0.26 2.44
C PRO A 255 14.49 0.08 0.96
N HIS A 256 15.66 0.52 0.49
CA HIS A 256 16.07 0.26 -0.88
C HIS A 256 15.87 -1.23 -1.09
N THR A 257 14.78 -1.59 -1.80
CA THR A 257 14.62 -2.95 -2.25
C THR A 257 15.83 -3.10 -3.11
N ASN A 258 16.82 -3.86 -2.65
CA ASN A 258 17.83 -4.40 -3.52
C ASN A 258 17.00 -5.02 -4.63
N ILE A 259 16.87 -4.29 -5.73
CA ILE A 259 16.17 -4.74 -6.94
C ILE A 259 16.64 -6.17 -7.06
N GLN A 260 15.73 -7.13 -7.24
CA GLN A 260 16.10 -8.53 -7.36
C GLN A 260 16.93 -8.66 -8.65
N TRP A 261 18.19 -8.22 -8.59
CA TRP A 261 19.16 -8.14 -9.66
C TRP A 261 19.38 -9.53 -10.21
N PHE A 262 19.18 -10.53 -9.36
CA PHE A 262 19.07 -11.93 -9.71
C PHE A 262 17.98 -12.22 -10.77
N SER A 263 16.78 -11.66 -10.65
CA SER A 263 15.68 -11.83 -11.61
C SER A 263 15.98 -11.10 -12.94
N ILE A 264 16.48 -9.86 -12.86
CA ILE A 264 16.85 -9.08 -14.05
C ILE A 264 17.99 -9.78 -14.82
N MET A 265 19.05 -10.19 -14.11
CA MET A 265 20.17 -10.92 -14.71
C MET A 265 19.71 -12.23 -15.34
N ASN A 266 18.84 -12.99 -14.64
CA ASN A 266 18.30 -14.23 -15.17
C ASN A 266 17.50 -14.00 -16.46
N SER A 267 16.64 -12.97 -16.50
CA SER A 267 15.88 -12.63 -17.71
C SER A 267 16.78 -12.22 -18.88
N LEU A 268 17.86 -11.47 -18.61
CA LEU A 268 18.81 -11.02 -19.63
C LEU A 268 19.59 -12.19 -20.25
N VAL A 269 20.01 -13.15 -19.42
CA VAL A 269 20.71 -14.37 -19.90
C VAL A 269 19.81 -15.19 -20.82
N ILE A 270 18.53 -15.37 -20.48
CA ILE A 270 17.57 -16.11 -21.30
C ILE A 270 17.38 -15.44 -22.67
N VAL A 271 17.24 -14.11 -22.71
CA VAL A 271 17.07 -13.35 -23.96
C VAL A 271 18.30 -13.47 -24.86
N LEU A 272 19.50 -13.33 -24.30
CA LEU A 272 20.75 -13.50 -25.06
C LEU A 272 20.87 -14.92 -25.65
N PHE A 273 20.52 -15.95 -24.86
CA PHE A 273 20.60 -17.34 -25.33
C PHE A 273 19.58 -17.63 -26.44
N LEU A 274 18.33 -17.21 -26.28
CA LEU A 274 17.28 -17.38 -27.30
C LEU A 274 17.63 -16.63 -28.58
N SER A 275 18.10 -15.38 -28.48
CA SER A 275 18.53 -14.60 -29.65
C SER A 275 19.72 -15.26 -30.36
N GLY A 276 20.70 -15.79 -29.61
CA GLY A 276 21.84 -16.53 -30.17
C GLY A 276 21.43 -17.83 -30.86
N MET A 277 20.47 -18.57 -30.30
CA MET A 277 19.94 -19.79 -30.93
C MET A 277 19.22 -19.46 -32.25
N VAL A 278 18.39 -18.43 -32.27
CA VAL A 278 17.71 -17.95 -33.49
C VAL A 278 18.74 -17.48 -34.53
N ALA A 279 19.74 -16.70 -34.13
CA ALA A 279 20.80 -16.25 -35.01
C ALA A 279 21.61 -17.42 -35.60
N MET A 280 21.90 -18.46 -34.81
CA MET A 280 22.56 -19.68 -35.31
C MET A 280 21.70 -20.40 -36.35
N ILE A 281 20.40 -20.54 -36.11
CA ILE A 281 19.47 -21.16 -37.07
C ILE A 281 19.43 -20.36 -38.37
N ILE A 282 19.33 -19.04 -38.28
CA ILE A 282 19.33 -18.14 -39.44
C ILE A 282 20.65 -18.24 -40.21
N LEU A 283 21.79 -18.14 -39.53
CA LEU A 283 23.10 -18.24 -40.19
C LEU A 283 23.30 -19.62 -40.84
N ARG A 284 22.86 -20.70 -40.19
CA ARG A 284 22.97 -22.05 -40.73
C ARG A 284 22.08 -22.26 -41.95
N THR A 285 20.86 -21.73 -41.93
CA THR A 285 19.94 -21.79 -43.08
C THR A 285 20.46 -20.96 -44.24
N LEU A 286 20.91 -19.72 -43.96
CA LEU A 286 21.45 -18.81 -44.96
C LEU A 286 22.73 -19.38 -45.61
N HIS A 287 23.68 -19.91 -44.83
CA HIS A 287 24.87 -20.56 -45.40
C HIS A 287 24.53 -21.76 -46.27
N LYS A 288 23.57 -22.59 -45.84
CA LYS A 288 23.11 -23.74 -46.62
C LYS A 288 22.45 -23.30 -47.93
N ASP A 289 21.64 -22.25 -47.89
CA ASP A 289 20.95 -21.74 -49.07
C ASP A 289 21.95 -21.08 -50.04
N ILE A 290 22.89 -20.26 -49.57
CA ILE A 290 23.96 -19.69 -50.42
C ILE A 290 24.79 -20.80 -51.08
N ALA A 291 25.20 -21.82 -50.32
CA ALA A 291 25.98 -22.94 -50.86
C ALA A 291 25.20 -23.69 -51.95
N ARG A 292 23.88 -23.86 -51.78
CA ARG A 292 23.00 -24.44 -52.80
C ARG A 292 22.87 -23.54 -54.03
N TYR A 293 22.64 -22.25 -53.86
CA TYR A 293 22.51 -21.30 -54.97
C TYR A 293 23.80 -21.21 -55.79
N ASN A 294 24.96 -21.14 -55.15
CA ASN A 294 26.25 -21.12 -55.84
C ASN A 294 26.56 -22.41 -56.60
N GLN A 295 26.01 -23.56 -56.19
CA GLN A 295 26.12 -24.80 -56.96
C GLN A 295 25.22 -24.80 -58.20
N ILE A 296 24.03 -24.19 -58.13
CA ILE A 296 23.07 -24.12 -59.23
C ILE A 296 23.52 -23.15 -60.33
N ASP A 297 24.26 -22.09 -59.99
CA ASP A 297 24.85 -21.14 -60.97
C ASP A 297 25.93 -21.78 -61.86
N SER A 298 26.38 -23.00 -61.54
CA SER A 298 27.31 -23.77 -62.37
C SER A 298 26.63 -24.74 -63.35
N SER A 299 25.30 -24.81 -63.33
CA SER A 299 24.47 -25.60 -64.25
C SER A 299 23.46 -24.67 -64.95
N GLU A 300 23.87 -24.13 -66.10
CA GLU A 300 23.18 -23.05 -66.84
C GLU A 300 21.81 -23.39 -67.47
N ASP A 301 21.13 -24.50 -67.11
CA ASP A 301 19.88 -24.93 -67.78
C ASP A 301 18.73 -25.31 -66.81
N ALA A 302 18.44 -24.50 -65.78
CA ALA A 302 17.26 -24.69 -64.94
C ALA A 302 16.68 -23.40 -64.34
N GLN A 303 16.75 -22.29 -65.08
CA GLN A 303 16.22 -21.00 -64.62
C GLN A 303 14.72 -20.80 -64.91
N GLU A 304 14.00 -21.87 -65.25
CA GLU A 304 12.55 -21.88 -65.36
C GLU A 304 11.95 -22.91 -64.38
N GLU A 305 11.01 -22.46 -63.54
CA GLU A 305 10.05 -23.29 -62.78
C GLU A 305 10.36 -23.80 -61.36
N PHE A 306 10.92 -23.00 -60.43
CA PHE A 306 10.72 -23.29 -58.99
C PHE A 306 10.40 -22.06 -58.13
N GLY A 307 9.39 -22.20 -57.26
CA GLY A 307 9.07 -21.28 -56.16
C GLY A 307 7.74 -20.54 -56.26
N TRP A 308 7.58 -19.51 -55.41
CA TRP A 308 6.39 -18.63 -55.29
C TRP A 308 5.90 -18.00 -56.61
N LYS A 309 6.74 -18.01 -57.65
CA LYS A 309 6.40 -17.55 -58.99
C LYS A 309 5.40 -18.47 -59.71
N LEU A 310 5.34 -19.76 -59.38
CA LEU A 310 4.32 -20.71 -59.87
C LEU A 310 2.96 -20.51 -59.17
N VAL A 311 2.95 -19.91 -57.98
CA VAL A 311 1.73 -19.71 -57.17
C VAL A 311 0.75 -18.75 -57.86
N HIS A 312 1.24 -17.83 -58.69
CA HIS A 312 0.39 -16.94 -59.48
C HIS A 312 -0.56 -17.71 -60.44
N GLY A 313 -0.17 -18.90 -60.91
CA GLY A 313 -1.02 -19.75 -61.74
C GLY A 313 -2.00 -20.63 -60.95
N ASP A 314 -1.68 -20.95 -59.70
CA ASP A 314 -2.50 -21.82 -58.84
C ASP A 314 -3.58 -21.06 -58.06
N VAL A 315 -3.39 -19.77 -57.79
CA VAL A 315 -4.37 -18.90 -57.08
C VAL A 315 -5.70 -18.78 -57.83
N PHE A 316 -5.68 -18.88 -59.16
CA PHE A 316 -6.89 -18.76 -59.99
C PHE A 316 -7.56 -20.10 -60.29
N ARG A 317 -7.07 -21.22 -59.74
CA ARG A 317 -7.64 -22.54 -60.01
C ARG A 317 -8.79 -22.81 -59.03
N PRO A 318 -10.02 -23.08 -59.50
CA PRO A 318 -11.13 -23.35 -58.60
C PRO A 318 -10.84 -24.62 -57.77
N PRO A 319 -11.02 -24.59 -56.44
CA PRO A 319 -10.74 -25.73 -55.59
C PRO A 319 -11.69 -26.89 -55.91
N ARG A 320 -11.16 -28.12 -55.97
CA ARG A 320 -11.92 -29.34 -56.32
C ARG A 320 -13.19 -29.56 -55.49
N LYS A 321 -13.27 -29.00 -54.28
CA LYS A 321 -14.44 -29.07 -53.38
C LYS A 321 -14.86 -27.69 -52.86
N GLY A 322 -15.03 -26.72 -53.76
CA GLY A 322 -15.36 -25.32 -53.40
C GLY A 322 -16.58 -25.16 -52.51
N MET A 323 -17.59 -26.03 -52.63
CA MET A 323 -18.79 -25.97 -51.78
C MET A 323 -18.47 -26.24 -50.31
N LEU A 324 -17.60 -27.21 -50.01
CA LEU A 324 -17.21 -27.56 -48.64
C LEU A 324 -16.37 -26.43 -48.00
N LEU A 325 -15.49 -25.81 -48.80
CA LEU A 325 -14.70 -24.66 -48.39
C LEU A 325 -15.59 -23.46 -48.04
N SER A 326 -16.60 -23.17 -48.88
CA SER A 326 -17.55 -22.09 -48.63
C SER A 326 -18.36 -22.30 -47.35
N VAL A 327 -18.75 -23.55 -47.05
CA VAL A 327 -19.47 -23.89 -45.82
C VAL A 327 -18.60 -23.67 -44.59
N PHE A 328 -17.33 -24.12 -44.62
CA PHE A 328 -16.41 -23.90 -43.50
C PHE A 328 -16.06 -22.42 -43.29
N LEU A 329 -15.84 -21.67 -44.37
CA LEU A 329 -15.52 -20.25 -44.28
C LEU A 329 -16.72 -19.46 -43.73
N GLY A 330 -17.94 -19.78 -44.19
CA GLY A 330 -19.17 -19.18 -43.68
C GLY A 330 -19.38 -19.44 -42.18
N GLN A 331 -19.28 -20.71 -41.76
CA GLN A 331 -19.41 -21.09 -40.35
C GLN A 331 -18.32 -20.46 -39.46
N GLY A 332 -17.06 -20.46 -39.92
CA GLY A 332 -15.95 -19.86 -39.19
C GLY A 332 -16.11 -18.35 -39.02
N THR A 333 -16.56 -17.65 -40.08
CA THR A 333 -16.83 -16.20 -40.02
C THR A 333 -17.98 -15.90 -39.06
N GLN A 334 -19.03 -16.72 -39.07
CA GLN A 334 -20.17 -16.55 -38.17
C GLN A 334 -19.78 -16.75 -36.71
N ILE A 335 -18.99 -17.77 -36.39
CA ILE A 335 -18.45 -18.00 -35.03
C ILE A 335 -17.53 -16.85 -34.62
N PHE A 336 -16.64 -16.39 -35.52
CA PHE A 336 -15.71 -15.30 -35.22
C PHE A 336 -16.44 -14.01 -34.85
N ILE A 337 -17.45 -13.62 -35.64
CA ILE A 337 -18.26 -12.43 -35.37
C ILE A 337 -19.06 -12.61 -34.07
N MET A 338 -19.63 -13.79 -33.82
CA MET A 338 -20.35 -14.06 -32.58
C MET A 338 -19.43 -13.87 -31.37
N THR A 339 -18.26 -14.51 -31.37
CA THR A 339 -17.29 -14.41 -30.27
C THR A 339 -16.88 -12.97 -30.01
N PHE A 340 -16.60 -12.18 -31.05
CA PHE A 340 -16.20 -10.77 -30.90
C PHE A 340 -17.29 -9.87 -30.32
N ILE A 341 -18.58 -10.19 -30.55
CA ILE A 341 -19.69 -9.42 -30.00
C ILE A 341 -20.02 -9.87 -28.56
N THR A 342 -19.84 -11.16 -28.25
CA THR A 342 -20.21 -11.73 -26.94
C THR A 342 -19.12 -11.67 -25.88
N LEU A 343 -17.85 -11.56 -26.27
CA LEU A 343 -16.67 -11.55 -25.41
C LEU A 343 -16.02 -10.17 -25.49
#